data_AF-W1XRM4-F1
#
_entry.id   AF-W1XRM4-F1
#
_cell.length_a   1.000
_cell.length_b   1.000
_cell.length_c   1.000
_cell.angle_alpha   90.00
_cell.angle_beta   90.00
_cell.angle_gamma   90.00
#
_symmetry.space_group_name_H-M   'P 1'
#
loop_
_entity.id
_entity.type
_entity.pdbx_description
1 polymer ?
#
loop_
_entity_poly.entity_id
_entity_poly.type
_entity_poly.pdbx_seq_one_letter_code
_entity_poly.pdbx_strand_id
1 'polypeptide(L)' 'DAPEIIPDPFDPSKKRKPTMLVTDLTLRFDPEFEKISRRFLNDPQAFNEAFARAWFKLTHRDMGPKSRY' A
#
# COMPACT_ATOMS: atom_id res chain seq x y z
N ASP A 1 11.57 15.18 13.54
CA ASP A 1 10.98 13.84 13.73
C ASP A 1 9.48 13.88 13.86
N ALA A 2 8.82 12.83 13.38
CA ALA A 2 7.38 12.66 13.57
C ALA A 2 7.05 12.31 15.05
N PRO A 3 5.90 12.76 15.56
CA PRO A 3 5.44 12.40 16.91
C PRO A 3 5.08 10.91 17.04
N GLU A 4 5.04 10.40 18.27
CA GLU A 4 4.56 9.05 18.58
C GLU A 4 3.03 8.99 18.48
N ILE A 5 2.54 8.56 17.31
CA ILE A 5 1.10 8.56 16.98
C ILE A 5 0.56 7.18 16.62
N ILE A 6 1.43 6.20 16.37
CA ILE A 6 1.01 4.84 15.99
C ILE A 6 0.67 4.06 17.27
N PRO A 7 -0.52 3.44 17.39
CA PRO A 7 -0.87 2.67 18.58
C PRO A 7 0.04 1.45 18.74
N ASP A 8 0.34 1.10 19.98
CA ASP A 8 0.98 -0.17 20.27
C ASP A 8 -0.02 -1.33 20.02
N PRO A 9 0.40 -2.45 19.41
CA PRO A 9 -0.46 -3.59 19.14
C PRO A 9 -0.91 -4.36 20.39
N PHE A 10 -0.28 -4.16 21.55
CA PHE A 10 -0.61 -4.88 22.79
C PHE A 10 -0.99 -3.94 23.95
N ASP A 11 -0.36 -2.78 24.04
CA ASP A 11 -0.53 -1.85 25.16
C ASP A 11 -1.25 -0.56 24.74
N PRO A 12 -2.56 -0.39 25.05
CA PRO A 12 -3.33 0.77 24.61
C PRO A 12 -2.84 2.10 25.21
N SER A 13 -1.99 2.07 26.24
CA SER A 13 -1.39 3.27 26.84
C SER A 13 -0.14 3.76 26.10
N LYS A 14 0.46 2.92 25.25
CA LYS A 14 1.70 3.22 24.54
C LYS A 14 1.45 3.62 23.09
N LYS A 15 2.33 4.50 22.61
CA LYS A 15 2.41 4.89 21.19
C LYS A 15 3.82 4.70 20.67
N ARG A 16 3.95 4.62 19.35
CA ARG A 16 5.19 4.40 18.62
C ARG A 16 5.36 5.46 17.54
N LYS A 17 6.61 5.77 17.18
CA LYS A 17 6.90 6.60 16.01
C LYS A 17 6.53 5.86 14.72
N PRO A 18 6.02 6.55 13.68
CA PRO A 18 5.90 5.96 12.34
C PRO A 18 7.26 5.50 11.83
N THR A 19 7.30 4.32 11.22
CA THR A 19 8.48 3.75 10.57
C THR A 19 8.11 3.28 9.16
N MET A 20 9.09 3.21 8.28
CA MET A 20 8.93 2.79 6.88
C MET A 20 10.09 1.89 6.49
N LEU A 21 9.83 0.89 5.66
CA LEU A 21 10.88 0.07 5.05
C LEU A 21 11.52 0.81 3.87
N VAL A 22 12.70 0.35 3.45
CA VAL A 22 13.36 0.88 2.25
C VAL A 22 12.45 0.73 1.02
N THR A 23 11.74 -0.39 0.90
CA THR A 23 10.79 -0.64 -0.20
C THR A 23 9.60 0.32 -0.20
N ASP A 24 9.12 0.76 0.97
CA ASP A 24 8.05 1.76 1.06
C ASP A 24 8.57 3.14 0.62
N LEU A 25 9.80 3.48 1.02
CA LEU A 25 10.45 4.72 0.64
C LEU A 25 10.73 4.79 -0.87
N THR A 26 11.03 3.66 -1.51
CA THR A 26 11.18 3.58 -2.97
C THR A 26 9.94 4.11 -3.70
N LEU A 27 8.73 3.86 -3.18
CA LEU A 27 7.47 4.35 -3.78
C LEU A 27 7.35 5.89 -3.77
N ARG A 28 8.18 6.58 -3.00
CA ARG A 28 8.24 8.05 -2.92
C ARG A 28 9.44 8.64 -3.66
N PHE A 29 10.59 7.96 -3.65
CA PHE A 29 11.85 8.54 -4.14
C PHE A 29 12.19 8.12 -5.58
N ASP A 30 11.71 6.98 -6.06
CA ASP A 30 11.84 6.64 -7.47
C ASP A 30 10.93 7.55 -8.32
N PRO A 31 11.44 8.21 -9.38
CA PRO A 31 10.66 9.19 -10.15
C PRO A 31 9.42 8.62 -10.85
N GLU A 32 9.41 7.33 -11.19
CA GLU A 32 8.25 6.71 -11.85
C GLU A 32 7.22 6.25 -10.81
N PHE A 33 7.66 5.64 -9.71
CA PHE A 33 6.74 5.28 -8.63
C PHE A 33 6.18 6.50 -7.89
N GLU A 34 6.94 7.59 -7.76
CA GLU A 34 6.48 8.81 -7.10
C GLU A 34 5.24 9.38 -7.79
N LYS A 35 5.24 9.45 -9.12
CA LYS A 35 4.09 9.93 -9.91
C LYS A 35 2.84 9.10 -9.66
N ILE A 36 3.00 7.78 -9.56
CA ILE A 36 1.91 6.83 -9.28
C ILE A 36 1.40 7.04 -7.85
N SER A 37 2.30 7.08 -6.87
CA SER A 37 1.98 7.34 -5.46
C SER A 37 1.29 8.69 -5.25
N ARG A 38 1.75 9.74 -5.95
CA ARG A 38 1.15 11.08 -5.91
C ARG A 38 -0.26 11.10 -6.49
N ARG A 39 -0.48 10.37 -7.58
CA ARG A 39 -1.82 10.18 -8.14
C ARG A 39 -2.74 9.49 -7.14
N PHE A 40 -2.29 8.41 -6.50
CA PHE A 40 -3.09 7.69 -5.50
C PHE A 40 -3.37 8.50 -4.23
N LEU A 41 -2.45 9.40 -3.85
CA LEU A 41 -2.69 10.37 -2.77
C LEU A 41 -3.78 11.39 -3.15
N ASN A 42 -3.75 11.90 -4.38
CA ASN A 42 -4.68 12.92 -4.85
C ASN A 42 -6.05 12.35 -5.29
N ASP A 43 -6.08 11.07 -5.65
CA ASP A 43 -7.28 10.33 -6.05
C ASP A 43 -7.31 8.95 -5.36
N PRO A 44 -7.88 8.87 -4.15
CA PRO A 44 -8.01 7.61 -3.42
C PRO A 44 -8.87 6.57 -4.14
N GLN A 45 -9.80 6.99 -5.01
CA GLN A 45 -10.65 6.06 -5.75
C GLN A 45 -9.83 5.33 -6.82
N ALA A 46 -8.94 6.03 -7.52
CA ALA A 46 -7.99 5.38 -8.43
C ALA A 46 -7.09 4.37 -7.73
N PHE A 47 -6.68 4.63 -6.48
CA PHE A 47 -5.94 3.66 -5.68
C PHE A 47 -6.76 2.42 -5.37
N ASN A 48 -7.99 2.60 -4.86
CA ASN A 48 -8.89 1.51 -4.51
C ASN A 48 -9.16 0.59 -5.71
N GLU A 49 -9.45 1.16 -6.87
CA GLU A 49 -9.72 0.39 -8.09
C GLU A 49 -8.48 -0.37 -8.59
N ALA A 50 -7.32 0.29 -8.58
CA ALA A 50 -6.06 -0.33 -8.99
C ALA A 50 -5.69 -1.48 -8.05
N PHE A 51 -5.80 -1.27 -6.73
CA PHE A 51 -5.49 -2.28 -5.73
C PHE A 51 -6.44 -3.48 -5.83
N ALA A 52 -7.76 -3.26 -5.95
CA ALA A 52 -8.73 -4.35 -6.08
C ALA A 52 -8.46 -5.22 -7.32
N ARG A 53 -8.18 -4.59 -8.47
CA ARG A 53 -7.83 -5.30 -9.70
C ARG A 53 -6.50 -6.04 -9.59
N ALA A 54 -5.49 -5.40 -9.00
CA ALA A 54 -4.17 -6.02 -8.80
C ALA A 54 -4.25 -7.22 -7.84
N TRP A 55 -5.03 -7.12 -6.77
CA TRP A 55 -5.24 -8.19 -5.81
C TRP A 55 -5.96 -9.38 -6.42
N PHE A 56 -7.07 -9.14 -7.14
CA PHE A 56 -7.78 -10.20 -7.87
C PHE A 56 -6.87 -10.88 -8.87
N LYS A 57 -6.11 -10.10 -9.65
CA LYS A 57 -5.12 -10.63 -10.59
C LYS A 57 -4.08 -11.48 -9.87
N LEU A 58 -3.50 -11.02 -8.77
CA LEU A 58 -2.46 -11.72 -8.02
C LEU A 58 -2.94 -13.10 -7.58
N THR A 59 -4.13 -13.19 -7.00
CA THR A 59 -4.66 -14.42 -6.41
C THR A 59 -5.26 -15.41 -7.41
N HIS A 60 -5.36 -15.02 -8.68
CA HIS A 60 -5.95 -15.87 -9.72
C HIS A 60 -5.07 -16.00 -10.98
N ARG A 61 -3.86 -15.41 -11.01
CA ARG A 61 -3.05 -15.33 -12.24
C ARG A 61 -2.64 -16.70 -12.78
N ASP A 62 -2.55 -17.68 -11.89
CA ASP A 62 -2.12 -19.06 -12.13
C ASP A 62 -3.28 -20.05 -12.30
N MET A 63 -4.54 -19.60 -12.20
CA MET A 63 -5.72 -20.46 -12.37
C MET A 63 -5.99 -20.90 -13.81
N GLY A 64 -5.36 -20.26 -14.81
CA GLY A 64 -5.55 -20.58 -16.22
C GLY A 64 -6.86 -19.99 -16.79
N PRO A 65 -7.53 -20.66 -17.74
CA PRO A 65 -8.71 -20.09 -18.41
C PRO A 65 -9.87 -19.88 -17.43
N LYS A 66 -10.75 -18.91 -17.75
CA LYS A 66 -11.93 -18.56 -16.94
C LYS A 66 -12.87 -19.74 -16.66
N SER A 67 -12.85 -20.80 -17.45
CA SER A 67 -13.61 -22.02 -17.18
C SER A 67 -13.16 -22.77 -15.92
N ARG A 68 -11.98 -22.45 -15.36
CA ARG A 68 -11.45 -23.00 -14.11
C ARG A 68 -11.68 -22.07 -12.89
N TYR A 69 -12.36 -20.95 -13.08
CA TYR A 69 -12.72 -20.01 -12.02
C TYR A 69 -13.98 -20.45 -11.30
#